data_AF-X1RMF9-F1
#
_entry.id   AF-X1RMF9-F1
#
_cell.length_a   1.000
_cell.length_b   1.000
_cell.length_c   1.000
_cell.angle_alpha   90.00
_cell.angle_beta   90.00
_cell.angle_gamma   90.00
#
_symmetry.space_group_name_H-M   'P 1'
#
loop_
_entity.id
_entity.type
_entity.pdbx_description
1 polymer ?
#
loop_
_entity_poly.entity_id
_entity_poly.type
_entity_poly.pdbx_seq_one_letter_code
_entity_poly.pdbx_strand_id
1 'polypeptide(L)' 'MGIDEANPFCQRCKEDFPVDEDGRTFQMGFLRPIDKIPKRLWRQLHIVDWEFSDGRYLCGNCYFDLTD' A
#
# COMPACT_ATOMS: atom_id res chain seq x y z
N MET A 1 -8.12 20.11 -17.32
CA MET A 1 -7.52 19.91 -15.99
C MET A 1 -8.59 19.28 -15.11
N GLY A 2 -8.60 17.96 -15.02
CA GLY A 2 -9.23 17.25 -13.92
C GLY A 2 -8.15 16.31 -13.45
N ILE A 3 -7.52 16.63 -12.32
CA ILE A 3 -6.61 15.68 -11.69
C ILE A 3 -7.59 14.74 -10.99
N ASP A 4 -7.86 13.58 -11.60
CA ASP A 4 -8.54 12.49 -10.91
C ASP A 4 -7.77 12.27 -9.60
N GLU A 5 -8.37 12.68 -8.47
CA GLU A 5 -7.90 12.33 -7.14
C GLU A 5 -7.93 10.81 -7.09
N ALA A 6 -6.79 10.19 -7.37
CA ALA A 6 -6.64 8.75 -7.35
C ALA A 6 -6.95 8.29 -5.93
N ASN A 7 -8.16 7.77 -5.71
CA ASN A 7 -8.53 7.19 -4.44
C ASN A 7 -7.45 6.17 -4.06
N PRO A 8 -6.83 6.31 -2.89
CA PRO A 8 -5.77 5.39 -2.48
C PRO A 8 -6.37 3.99 -2.37
N PHE A 9 -5.71 3.01 -2.99
CA PHE A 9 -6.11 1.61 -2.98
C PHE A 9 -4.92 0.71 -2.64
N CYS A 10 -5.19 -0.48 -2.13
CA CYS A 10 -4.18 -1.47 -1.85
C CYS A 10 -3.60 -2.02 -3.16
N GLN A 11 -2.29 -1.90 -3.37
CA GLN A 11 -1.63 -2.41 -4.58
C GLN A 11 -1.77 -3.93 -4.77
N ARG A 12 -2.01 -4.69 -3.69
CA ARG A 12 -2.12 -6.15 -3.74
C ARG A 12 -3.56 -6.62 -3.93
N CYS A 13 -4.48 -6.28 -3.03
CA CYS A 13 -5.89 -6.71 -3.14
C CYS A 13 -6.76 -5.79 -4.01
N LYS A 14 -6.25 -4.63 -4.42
CA LYS A 14 -6.96 -3.60 -5.21
C LYS A 14 -8.23 -3.06 -4.55
N GLU A 15 -8.37 -3.24 -3.24
CA GLU A 15 -9.46 -2.66 -2.44
C GLU A 15 -9.09 -1.28 -1.90
N ASP A 16 -10.10 -0.43 -1.73
CA ASP A 16 -10.02 0.87 -1.06
C ASP A 16 -10.10 0.70 0.47
N PHE A 17 -9.22 1.40 1.18
CA PHE A 17 -9.33 1.55 2.63
C PHE A 17 -8.91 2.97 3.02
N PRO A 18 -9.33 3.47 4.19
CA PRO A 18 -8.80 4.73 4.72
C PRO A 18 -7.27 4.68 4.82
N VAL A 19 -6.60 5.77 4.42
CA VAL A 19 -5.14 5.92 4.57
C VAL A 19 -4.81 6.36 5.98
N ASP A 20 -3.89 5.63 6.60
CA ASP A 20 -3.31 5.99 7.89
C ASP A 20 -1.92 6.62 7.69
N GLU A 21 -1.90 7.95 7.54
CA GLU A 21 -0.67 8.72 7.38
C GLU A 21 0.15 8.78 8.68
N ASP A 22 -0.52 8.88 9.83
CA ASP A 22 0.07 9.06 11.18
C ASP A 22 0.49 7.76 11.89
N GLY A 23 0.03 6.60 11.41
CA GLY A 23 0.32 5.32 12.04
C GLY A 23 1.80 5.08 12.35
N ARG A 24 2.12 4.45 13.48
CA ARG A 24 3.52 3.98 13.69
C ARG A 24 3.77 2.62 13.05
N THR A 25 2.69 1.87 12.77
CA THR A 25 2.72 0.47 12.33
C THR A 25 1.63 0.21 11.28
N PHE A 26 1.72 -0.89 10.54
CA PHE A 26 0.63 -1.35 9.68
C PHE A 26 -0.54 -1.82 10.55
N GLN A 27 -1.77 -1.42 10.19
CA GLN A 27 -3.00 -1.82 10.87
C GLN A 27 -3.99 -2.41 9.86
N MET A 28 -4.67 -3.50 10.26
CA MET A 28 -5.71 -4.12 9.44
C MET A 28 -6.83 -3.13 9.15
N GLY A 29 -7.34 -3.13 7.91
CA GLY A 29 -8.39 -2.20 7.47
C GLY A 29 -7.91 -0.78 7.16
N PHE A 30 -6.60 -0.51 7.16
CA PHE A 30 -6.03 0.77 6.76
C PHE A 30 -4.98 0.60 5.67
N LEU A 31 -4.88 1.57 4.77
CA LEU A 31 -3.84 1.72 3.77
C LEU A 31 -2.64 2.47 4.34
N ARG A 32 -1.43 2.00 4.03
CA ARG A 32 -0.20 2.75 4.28
C ARG A 32 0.73 2.77 3.09
N PRO A 33 1.59 3.79 2.96
CA PRO A 33 2.55 3.86 1.87
C PRO A 33 3.49 2.65 1.88
N ILE A 34 3.72 2.06 0.70
CA ILE A 34 4.66 0.95 0.49
C ILE A 34 6.09 1.37 0.87
N ASP A 35 6.41 2.66 0.76
CA ASP A 35 7.67 3.24 1.24
C ASP A 35 7.94 3.00 2.73
N LYS A 36 6.89 2.76 3.54
CA LYS A 36 7.02 2.40 4.97
C LYS A 36 7.22 0.91 5.20
N ILE A 37 7.09 0.07 4.19
CA ILE A 37 7.26 -1.39 4.29
C ILE A 37 8.76 -1.73 4.33
N PRO A 38 9.20 -2.69 5.16
CA PRO A 38 10.58 -3.16 5.16
C PRO A 38 10.95 -3.80 3.82
N LYS A 39 12.13 -3.44 3.29
CA LYS A 39 12.66 -3.88 1.99
C LYS A 39 12.62 -5.39 1.74
N ARG A 40 12.64 -6.22 2.79
CA ARG A 40 12.52 -7.68 2.67
C ARG A 40 11.19 -8.13 2.02
N LEU A 41 10.10 -7.41 2.31
CA LEU A 41 8.76 -7.73 1.78
C LEU A 41 8.55 -7.16 0.37
N TRP A 42 9.35 -6.18 -0.04
CA TRP A 42 9.28 -5.62 -1.40
C TRP A 42 9.55 -6.68 -2.47
N ARG A 43 10.42 -7.66 -2.17
CA ARG A 43 10.68 -8.79 -3.06
C ARG A 43 9.46 -9.68 -3.24
N GLN A 44 8.67 -9.89 -2.18
CA GLN A 44 7.48 -10.72 -2.22
C GLN A 44 6.30 -10.03 -2.90
N LEU A 45 6.29 -8.70 -2.92
CA LEU A 45 5.25 -7.92 -3.57
C LEU A 45 5.29 -8.03 -5.10
N HIS A 46 6.40 -8.50 -5.71
CA HIS A 46 6.57 -8.65 -7.16
C HIS A 46 6.01 -7.46 -7.96
N ILE A 47 6.13 -6.24 -7.43
CA ILE A 47 5.62 -5.03 -8.07
C ILE A 47 6.57 -4.72 -9.23
N VAL A 48 6.14 -5.09 -10.43
CA VAL A 48 6.97 -5.06 -11.65
C VAL A 48 7.17 -3.63 -12.18
N ASP A 49 6.36 -2.67 -11.76
CA ASP A 49 6.35 -1.31 -12.32
C ASP A 49 6.19 -0.26 -11.20
N TRP A 50 7.31 0.15 -10.61
CA TRP A 50 7.37 1.15 -9.54
C TRP A 50 7.45 2.59 -10.08
N GLU A 51 7.65 2.76 -11.38
CA GLU A 51 7.96 4.05 -12.00
C GLU A 51 6.73 4.93 -12.30
N PHE A 52 5.50 4.43 -12.23
CA PHE A 52 4.34 5.17 -12.78
C PHE A 52 3.04 5.15 -11.97
N SER A 53 3.06 5.09 -10.64
CA SER A 53 1.79 5.22 -9.89
C SER A 53 1.93 5.97 -8.58
N ASP A 54 1.25 7.12 -8.52
CA ASP A 54 0.91 7.90 -7.32
C ASP A 54 0.10 7.09 -6.26
N GLY A 55 -0.34 5.87 -6.58
CA GLY A 55 -1.10 4.98 -5.68
C GLY A 55 -0.25 3.90 -4.99
N ARG A 56 0.80 4.26 -4.24
CA ARG A 56 1.72 3.30 -3.59
C ARG A 56 1.25 2.84 -2.21
N TYR A 57 0.02 2.34 -2.06
CA TYR A 57 -0.47 1.90 -0.75
C TYR A 57 -0.57 0.38 -0.62
N LEU A 58 -0.36 -0.14 0.58
CA LEU A 58 -0.65 -1.52 0.95
C LEU A 58 -1.56 -1.52 2.18
N CYS A 59 -2.62 -2.32 2.14
CA CYS A 59 -3.48 -2.50 3.31
C CYS A 59 -2.77 -3.35 4.38
N GLY A 60 -3.11 -3.12 5.65
CA GLY A 60 -2.56 -3.91 6.74
C GLY A 60 -2.81 -5.42 6.57
N ASN A 61 -3.96 -5.84 6.04
CA ASN A 61 -4.25 -7.26 5.82
C ASN A 61 -3.21 -7.90 4.89
N CYS A 62 -2.97 -7.27 3.74
CA CYS A 62 -1.97 -7.72 2.78
C CYS A 62 -0.54 -7.62 3.32
N TYR A 63 -0.26 -6.64 4.19
CA TYR A 63 1.03 -6.54 4.88
C TYR A 63 1.24 -7.72 5.82
N PHE A 64 0.26 -8.01 6.68
CA PHE A 64 0.36 -9.08 7.67
C PHE A 64 0.47 -10.45 7.02
N ASP A 65 -0.26 -10.68 5.93
CA ASP A 65 -0.17 -11.90 5.11
C ASP A 65 1.22 -12.10 4.45
N LEU A 66 2.01 -11.03 4.23
CA LEU A 66 3.40 -11.15 3.76
C LEU A 66 4.39 -11.38 4.89
N THR A 67 4.02 -11.00 6.12
CA THR A 67 4.90 -11.13 7.29
C THR A 67 4.73 -12.43 8.07
N ASP A 68 3.57 -13.08 7.94
CA ASP A 68 3.28 -14.41 8.47
C ASP A 68 3.99 -15.49 7.63
#